data_AF-A0A955N637-F1
#
_entry.id   AF-A0A955N637-F1
#
_cell.length_a   1.000
_cell.length_b   1.000
_cell.length_c   1.000
_cell.angle_alpha   90.00
_cell.angle_beta   90.00
_cell.angle_gamma   90.00
#
_symmetry.space_group_name_H-M   'P 1'
#
loop_
_entity.id
_entity.type
_entity.pdbx_description
1 polymer ?
#
loop_
_entity_poly.entity_id
_entity_poly.type
_entity_poly.pdbx_seq_one_letter_code
_entity_poly.pdbx_strand_id
1 'polypeptide(L)'
;ELVTFYISHPVNATKREVTSGGMYVKGGNLHVIISNHRTNYEIPPAGLIYDRRYPLFSIAPLDVDLLYETEEMVLPKEERFWEAFLGDEHSGKIVLDLSRLSMMQM
;
A
#
# COMPACT_ATOMS: atom_id res chain seq x y z
N GLU A 1 -2.43 -4.89 -15.89
CA GLU A 1 -3.59 -5.25 -15.05
C GLU A 1 -3.29 -4.85 -13.61
N LEU A 2 -4.31 -4.45 -12.84
CA LEU A 2 -4.18 -4.13 -11.42
C LEU A 2 -4.60 -5.34 -10.60
N VAL A 3 -3.70 -5.83 -9.77
CA VAL A 3 -3.99 -6.88 -8.79
C VAL A 3 -4.17 -6.22 -7.44
N THR A 4 -5.31 -6.47 -6.78
CA THR A 4 -5.58 -5.96 -5.44
C THR A 4 -5.59 -7.08 -4.43
N PHE A 5 -5.17 -6.78 -3.20
CA PHE A 5 -5.24 -7.74 -2.10
C PHE A 5 -5.98 -7.12 -0.91
N TYR A 6 -6.66 -7.99 -0.17
CA TYR A 6 -7.35 -7.68 1.06
C TYR A 6 -7.20 -8.88 1.98
N ILE A 7 -6.53 -8.67 3.11
CA ILE A 7 -6.32 -9.68 4.14
C ILE A 7 -6.94 -9.13 5.41
N SER A 8 -7.84 -9.89 6.05
CA SER A 8 -8.42 -9.49 7.32
C SER A 8 -8.39 -10.63 8.34
N HIS A 9 -8.01 -10.29 9.57
CA HIS A 9 -8.03 -11.18 10.71
C HIS A 9 -9.04 -10.68 11.74
N PRO A 10 -10.01 -11.49 12.19
CA PRO A 10 -10.91 -11.10 13.26
C PRO A 10 -10.13 -10.99 14.58
N VAL A 11 -10.26 -9.85 15.26
CA VAL A 11 -9.70 -9.64 16.60
C VAL A 11 -10.76 -9.96 17.67
N ASN A 12 -12.01 -9.55 17.41
CA ASN A 12 -13.18 -9.91 18.21
C ASN A 12 -14.46 -9.80 17.35
N ALA A 13 -15.64 -9.88 17.97
CA ALA A 13 -16.93 -9.83 17.27
C ALA A 13 -17.16 -8.51 16.48
N THR A 14 -16.53 -7.41 16.89
CA THR A 14 -16.75 -6.07 16.33
C THR A 14 -15.45 -5.45 15.79
N LYS A 15 -14.34 -6.17 15.74
CA LYS A 15 -13.03 -5.62 15.34
C LYS A 15 -12.25 -6.57 14.46
N ARG A 16 -11.63 -6.03 13.42
CA ARG A 16 -10.75 -6.75 12.50
C ARG A 16 -9.44 -6.00 12.34
N GLU A 17 -8.35 -6.75 12.24
CA GLU A 17 -7.06 -6.25 11.75
C GLU A 17 -7.03 -6.46 10.23
N VAL A 18 -6.67 -5.44 9.46
CA VAL A 18 -6.72 -5.48 7.99
C VAL A 18 -5.38 -5.06 7.40
N THR A 19 -4.95 -5.80 6.39
CA THR A 19 -3.87 -5.40 5.48
C THR A 19 -4.39 -5.42 4.05
N SER A 20 -4.28 -4.30 3.34
CA SER A 20 -4.84 -4.15 2.00
C SER A 20 -4.00 -3.24 1.12
N GLY A 21 -4.22 -3.37 -0.19
CA GLY A 21 -3.54 -2.56 -1.17
C GLY A 21 -3.62 -3.18 -2.56
N GLY A 22 -2.60 -2.93 -3.38
CA GLY A 22 -2.53 -3.51 -4.71
C GLY A 22 -1.18 -3.34 -5.39
N MET A 23 -1.05 -3.97 -6.54
CA MET A 23 0.14 -3.93 -7.38
C MET A 23 -0.23 -3.91 -8.85
N TYR A 24 0.57 -3.22 -9.65
CA TYR A 24 0.42 -3.20 -11.11
C TYR A 24 1.75 -2.89 -11.78
N VAL A 25 1.89 -3.33 -13.03
CA VAL A 25 3.02 -2.98 -13.88
C VAL A 25 2.63 -1.88 -14.87
N LYS A 26 3.44 -0.83 -14.96
CA LYS A 26 3.28 0.25 -15.93
C LYS A 26 4.64 0.76 -16.39
N GLY A 27 4.87 0.80 -17.70
CA GLY A 27 6.08 1.38 -18.28
C GLY A 27 7.38 0.72 -17.80
N GLY A 28 7.38 -0.60 -17.59
CA GLY A 28 8.54 -1.33 -17.08
C GLY A 28 8.75 -1.24 -15.57
N ASN A 29 7.88 -0.53 -14.85
CA ASN A 29 7.96 -0.40 -13.40
C ASN A 29 6.85 -1.21 -12.72
N LEU A 30 7.20 -1.90 -11.64
CA LEU A 30 6.25 -2.51 -10.72
C LEU A 30 5.92 -1.49 -9.63
N HIS A 31 4.65 -1.14 -9.54
CA HIS A 31 4.12 -0.32 -8.47
C HIS A 31 3.50 -1.22 -7.42
N VAL A 32 3.90 -1.05 -6.16
CA VAL A 32 3.29 -1.72 -5.01
C VAL A 32 2.73 -0.65 -4.09
N ILE A 33 1.49 -0.83 -3.67
CA ILE A 33 0.76 0.09 -2.80
C ILE A 33 0.29 -0.72 -1.61
N ILE A 34 0.72 -0.33 -0.41
CA ILE A 34 0.06 -0.71 0.84
C ILE A 34 -0.84 0.45 1.23
N SER A 35 -2.13 0.20 1.43
CA SER A 35 -3.09 1.22 1.85
C SER A 35 -3.42 1.09 3.34
N ASN A 36 -3.46 -0.14 3.83
CA ASN A 36 -3.65 -0.45 5.24
C ASN A 36 -2.63 -1.52 5.62
N HIS A 37 -1.87 -1.30 6.69
CA HIS A 37 -0.95 -2.29 7.23
C HIS A 37 -1.32 -2.57 8.67
N ARG A 38 -1.84 -3.79 8.91
CA ARG A 38 -2.31 -4.23 10.24
C ARG A 38 -3.21 -3.20 10.91
N THR A 39 -4.00 -2.49 10.12
CA THR A 39 -4.85 -1.40 10.59
C THR A 39 -6.06 -2.01 11.29
N ASN A 40 -6.32 -1.53 12.50
CA ASN A 40 -7.47 -1.95 13.27
C ASN A 40 -8.73 -1.22 12.80
N TYR A 41 -9.69 -1.99 12.32
CA TYR A 41 -10.98 -1.51 11.87
C TYR A 41 -12.09 -2.08 12.77
N GLU A 42 -12.89 -1.19 13.36
CA GLU A 42 -14.09 -1.55 14.10
C GLU A 42 -15.28 -1.64 13.14
N ILE A 43 -16.08 -2.69 13.26
CA ILE A 43 -17.31 -2.90 12.50
C ILE A 43 -18.39 -2.07 13.21
N PRO A 44 -18.74 -0.87 12.69
CA PRO A 44 -19.70 -0.02 13.37
C PRO A 44 -21.10 -0.66 13.30
N PRO A 45 -21.92 -0.56 14.35
CA PRO A 45 -23.30 -1.03 14.33
C PRO A 45 -24.18 -0.37 13.25
N ALA A 46 -23.83 0.87 12.85
CA ALA A 46 -24.57 1.68 11.88
C ALA A 46 -23.69 2.74 11.17
N GLY A 47 -22.47 2.38 10.74
CA GLY A 47 -21.51 3.33 10.17
C GLY A 47 -20.94 2.89 8.82
N LEU A 48 -20.06 3.74 8.26
CA LEU A 48 -19.33 3.45 7.03
C LEU A 48 -18.53 2.15 7.19
N ILE A 49 -18.90 1.16 6.38
CA ILE A 49 -18.20 -0.11 6.34
C ILE A 49 -16.92 0.12 5.55
N TYR A 50 -15.77 -0.26 6.09
CA TYR A 50 -14.57 -0.38 5.27
C TYR A 50 -14.88 -1.42 4.18
N ASP A 51 -15.13 -0.94 2.97
CA ASP A 51 -15.60 -1.79 1.89
C ASP A 51 -14.41 -2.49 1.25
N ARG A 52 -14.37 -3.83 1.44
CA ARG A 52 -13.40 -4.73 0.82
C ARG A 52 -13.32 -4.63 -0.71
N ARG A 53 -14.31 -4.01 -1.37
CA ARG A 53 -14.29 -3.71 -2.80
C ARG A 53 -13.33 -2.58 -3.17
N TYR A 54 -12.89 -1.79 -2.20
CA TYR A 54 -11.92 -0.69 -2.38
C TYR A 54 -10.66 -0.91 -1.52
N PRO A 55 -9.89 -1.97 -1.78
CA PRO A 55 -8.70 -2.33 -0.99
C PRO A 55 -7.59 -1.27 -1.05
N LEU A 56 -7.62 -0.39 -2.04
CA LEU A 56 -6.69 0.75 -2.18
C LEU A 56 -7.06 1.96 -1.31
N PHE A 57 -8.25 1.96 -0.70
CA PHE A 57 -8.67 3.03 0.21
C PHE A 57 -7.99 2.87 1.57
N SER A 58 -7.20 3.87 1.97
CA SER A 58 -6.55 3.91 3.27
C SER A 58 -7.54 4.37 4.34
N ILE A 59 -7.66 3.60 5.42
CA ILE A 59 -8.56 3.90 6.55
C ILE A 59 -7.92 4.96 7.47
N ALA A 60 -6.60 4.90 7.60
CA ALA A 60 -5.79 5.79 8.41
C ALA A 60 -4.42 5.98 7.73
N PRO A 61 -3.63 6.99 8.15
CA PRO A 61 -2.24 7.11 7.75
C PRO A 61 -1.47 5.81 8.02
N LEU A 62 -0.53 5.48 7.13
CA LEU A 62 0.37 4.35 7.35
C LEU A 62 1.42 4.75 8.39
N ASP A 63 1.53 3.94 9.43
CA ASP A 63 2.53 4.09 10.49
C ASP A 63 3.75 3.17 10.23
N VAL A 64 4.01 2.88 8.94
CA VAL A 64 5.10 2.01 8.50
C VAL A 64 5.70 2.50 7.20
N ASP A 65 7.01 2.30 7.08
CA ASP A 65 7.74 2.44 5.83
C ASP A 65 7.86 1.09 5.12
N LEU A 66 7.79 1.10 3.80
CA LEU A 66 8.04 -0.07 2.98
C LEU A 66 9.52 -0.11 2.62
N LEU A 67 10.23 -1.05 3.25
CA LEU A 67 11.62 -1.33 2.97
C LEU A 67 11.74 -2.43 1.92
N TYR A 68 12.71 -2.30 1.02
CA TYR A 68 13.01 -3.30 0.01
C TYR A 68 14.50 -3.65 0.09
N GLU A 69 14.82 -4.94 0.08
CA GLU A 69 16.19 -5.43 0.32
C GLU A 69 17.16 -5.02 -0.80
N THR A 70 16.68 -4.89 -2.03
CA THR A 70 17.48 -4.36 -3.14
C THR A 70 17.17 -2.88 -3.36
N GLU A 71 17.74 -1.99 -2.54
CA GLU A 71 17.58 -0.54 -2.68
C GLU A 71 17.85 -0.05 -4.10
N GLU A 72 18.76 -0.70 -4.83
CA GLU A 72 19.08 -0.39 -6.22
C GLU A 72 17.88 -0.57 -7.18
N MET A 73 16.83 -1.31 -6.83
CA MET A 73 15.62 -1.41 -7.65
C MET A 73 14.60 -0.32 -7.36
N VAL A 74 14.70 0.32 -6.19
CA VAL A 74 13.71 1.29 -5.73
C VAL A 74 13.94 2.61 -6.44
N LEU A 75 12.93 3.09 -7.16
CA LEU A 75 12.97 4.44 -7.67
C LEU A 75 12.71 5.41 -6.51
N PRO A 76 13.60 6.40 -6.27
CA PRO A 76 13.39 7.38 -5.22
C PRO A 76 12.08 8.12 -5.48
N LYS A 77 11.32 8.28 -4.41
CA LYS A 77 10.06 9.02 -4.44
C LYS A 77 10.39 10.49 -4.66
N GLU A 78 9.96 11.06 -5.79
CA GLU A 78 9.98 12.51 -5.97
C GLU A 78 8.91 13.11 -5.05
N GLU A 79 9.28 13.45 -3.82
CA GLU A 79 8.40 14.19 -2.93
C GLU A 79 8.25 15.61 -3.47
N ARG A 80 7.06 15.93 -3.99
CA ARG A 80 6.77 17.31 -4.36
C ARG A 80 6.49 18.10 -3.09
N PHE A 81 7.05 19.30 -3.00
CA PHE A 81 6.93 20.20 -1.85
C PHE A 81 5.49 20.37 -1.30
N TRP A 82 4.48 20.33 -2.17
CA TRP A 82 3.07 20.42 -1.79
C TRP A 82 2.50 19.15 -1.14
N GLU A 83 3.01 17.98 -1.49
CA GLU A 83 2.64 16.68 -0.92
C GLU A 83 3.16 16.58 0.53
N ALA A 84 4.34 17.14 0.80
CA ALA A 84 4.88 17.25 2.16
C ALA A 84 4.05 18.19 3.07
N PHE A 85 3.37 19.20 2.49
CA PHE A 85 2.59 20.17 3.25
C PHE A 85 1.12 19.78 3.45
N LEU A 86 0.50 19.16 2.45
CA LEU A 86 -0.93 18.75 2.50
C LEU A 86 -1.14 17.34 3.06
N GLY A 87 -0.05 16.61 3.30
CA GLY A 87 -0.09 15.19 3.62
C GLY A 87 -0.10 14.36 2.33
N ASP A 88 0.70 13.31 2.33
CA ASP A 88 0.87 12.45 1.17
C ASP A 88 -0.28 11.43 1.08
N GLU A 89 -1.07 11.53 0.01
CA GLU A 89 -2.14 10.58 -0.32
C GLU A 89 -1.59 9.19 -0.72
N HIS A 90 -0.26 9.07 -0.91
CA HIS A 90 0.44 7.90 -1.43
C HIS A 90 1.67 7.49 -0.58
N SER A 91 1.62 7.69 0.74
CA SER A 91 2.73 7.31 1.64
C SER A 91 3.12 5.83 1.52
N GLY A 92 2.16 4.95 1.25
CA GLY A 92 2.40 3.51 1.09
C GLY A 92 2.77 3.02 -0.30
N LYS A 93 3.17 3.89 -1.24
CA LYS A 93 3.53 3.48 -2.59
C LYS A 93 5.04 3.37 -2.75
N ILE A 94 5.50 2.20 -3.20
CA ILE A 94 6.86 1.94 -3.67
C ILE A 94 6.85 1.63 -5.17
N VAL A 95 7.90 2.05 -5.87
CA VAL A 95 8.05 1.81 -7.31
C VAL A 95 9.38 1.11 -7.56
N LEU A 96 9.33 -0.03 -8.22
CA LEU A 96 10.46 -0.88 -8.52
C LEU A 96 10.70 -0.91 -10.04
N ASP A 97 11.94 -0.66 -10.45
CA ASP A 97 12.37 -0.75 -11.85
C ASP A 97 12.65 -2.22 -12.21
N LEU A 98 11.80 -2.82 -13.05
CA LEU A 98 11.91 -4.23 -13.43
C LEU A 98 13.08 -4.50 -14.38
N SER A 99 13.66 -3.49 -15.04
CA SER A 99 14.82 -3.69 -15.90
C SER A 99 16.04 -4.16 -15.09
N ARG A 100 16.15 -3.68 -13.85
CA ARG A 100 17.23 -4.02 -12.90
C ARG A 100 17.12 -5.44 -12.34
N LEU A 101 15.91 -6.02 -12.37
CA LEU A 101 15.64 -7.41 -11.98
C LEU A 101 16.37 -8.42 -12.89
N SER A 102 16.48 -8.11 -14.19
CA SER A 102 17.16 -8.97 -15.16
C SER A 102 18.69 -9.00 -15.01
N MET A 103 19.27 -7.92 -14.47
CA MET A 103 20.72 -7.77 -14.32
C MET A 103 21.28 -8.51 -13.10
N MET A 104 20.43 -8.88 -12.13
CA MET A 104 20.83 -9.64 -10.93
C MET A 104 20.88 -11.16 -11.12
N GLN A 105 20.34 -11.69 -12.22
CA GLN A 105 20.40 -13.12 -12.54
C GLN A 105 21.62 -13.51 -13.41
N MET A 106 22.54 -12.59 -13.67
CA MET A 106 23.83 -12.83 -14.33
C MET A 106 24.97 -12.75 -13.31
#